data_AF-X0H0X1-F1
#
_entry.id   AF-X0H0X1-F1
#
_cell.length_a   1.000
_cell.length_b   1.000
_cell.length_c   1.000
_cell.angle_alpha   90.00
_cell.angle_beta   90.00
_cell.angle_gamma   90.00
#
_symmetry.space_group_name_H-M   'P 1'
#
loop_
_entity.id
_entity.type
_entity.pdbx_description
1 polymer ?
#
loop_
_entity_poly.entity_id
_entity_poly.type
_entity_poly.pdbx_seq_one_letter_code
_entity_poly.pdbx_strand_id
1 'polypeptide(L)'
;MSLNYHSHTLNWLGQLPTDHSPLETPAPKPQKRHYPPSPSMSSEGAKKRQKTGSDIFRSQKIPLPLPRTPGSRTGDPFVDEDPTPRAPTDTTSTSGASTSGRSSPIKRLNELALDPNGVDFREFTTVNYPSGVFTALWDISQLARGNKVISPDKKADIKRAVGQKGGEWFRFVDDLCYCDEEDPRVQWGETPSARSVHKILQKARTSATDGESEYSWNVEVHQAVLDLALRDLRDHVEGDRVNFKFCPSARIMIEYRPGSTPESKMIDFCAVIEPEVESLAMIDGLRKVLPMNSINHTACNPLLKKPLCLAIETKPPGEKWNAARLQVGVWLAAQWTLLARLVHDAGGSFEGLDFLPGIIIQGHEWYFVASGREGTKTVLWTMKGFGATSDIVGIYKIVSVLQYLANWAETVYWPWFKKNALGEGSCQGDSLSNMRGIVESTQG
;
A
#
# COMPACT_ATOMS: atom_id res chain seq x y z
N MET A 1 1.83 -39.88 32.41
CA MET A 1 2.55 -38.61 32.64
C MET A 1 1.61 -37.42 32.44
N SER A 2 0.69 -37.15 33.38
CA SER A 2 -0.19 -35.98 33.28
C SER A 2 -0.81 -35.57 34.62
N LEU A 3 -0.02 -35.46 35.69
CA LEU A 3 -0.52 -35.00 37.00
C LEU A 3 0.37 -34.00 37.76
N ASN A 4 1.50 -33.53 37.18
CA ASN A 4 2.44 -32.66 37.91
C ASN A 4 2.52 -31.20 37.46
N TYR A 5 1.68 -30.74 36.52
CA TYR A 5 1.73 -29.34 36.07
C TYR A 5 0.80 -28.38 36.85
N HIS A 6 -0.23 -28.88 37.51
CA HIS A 6 -1.20 -28.02 38.23
C HIS A 6 -0.71 -27.53 39.60
N SER A 7 0.20 -28.26 40.24
CA SER A 7 0.72 -27.91 41.58
C SER A 7 1.75 -26.79 41.54
N HIS A 8 2.51 -26.66 40.44
CA HIS A 8 3.52 -25.61 40.30
C HIS A 8 2.93 -24.22 40.03
N THR A 9 1.81 -24.14 39.30
CA THR A 9 1.19 -22.85 38.95
C THR A 9 0.50 -22.20 40.14
N LEU A 10 -0.11 -23.01 41.02
CA LEU A 10 -0.77 -22.51 42.24
C LEU A 10 0.24 -22.07 43.30
N ASN A 11 1.41 -22.71 43.37
CA ASN A 11 2.46 -22.34 44.33
C ASN A 11 3.16 -21.03 43.95
N TRP A 12 3.20 -20.69 42.64
CA TRP A 12 3.76 -19.43 42.15
C TRP A 12 2.83 -18.24 42.42
N LEU A 13 1.50 -18.41 42.26
CA LEU A 13 0.51 -17.37 42.55
C LEU A 13 0.48 -16.96 44.04
N GLY A 14 0.81 -17.88 44.95
CA GLY A 14 0.88 -17.61 46.40
C GLY A 14 2.14 -16.88 46.87
N GLN A 15 3.13 -16.65 46.00
CA GLN A 15 4.39 -15.96 46.33
C GLN A 15 4.41 -14.50 45.87
N LEU A 16 3.30 -13.97 45.34
CA LEU A 16 3.18 -12.57 44.97
C LEU A 16 3.08 -11.70 46.24
N PRO A 17 3.87 -10.62 46.38
CA PRO A 17 3.81 -9.76 47.55
C PRO A 17 2.44 -9.11 47.70
N THR A 18 1.79 -9.32 48.85
CA THR A 18 0.57 -8.62 49.26
C THR A 18 0.96 -7.42 50.11
N ASP A 19 1.44 -6.35 49.48
CA ASP A 19 1.63 -5.08 50.16
C ASP A 19 0.88 -3.97 49.41
N HIS A 20 -0.26 -3.58 49.97
CA HIS A 20 -1.03 -2.42 49.55
C HIS A 20 -0.60 -1.23 50.41
N SER A 21 0.49 -0.57 50.00
CA SER A 21 0.77 0.80 50.43
C SER A 21 0.27 1.78 49.36
N PRO A 22 -0.48 2.84 49.72
CA PRO A 22 -1.05 3.77 48.75
C PRO A 22 0.04 4.61 48.09
N LEU A 23 0.12 4.56 46.76
CA LEU A 23 0.92 5.49 45.96
C LEU A 23 0.32 6.90 46.08
N GLU A 24 1.12 7.83 46.61
CA GLU A 24 0.82 9.26 46.58
C GLU A 24 0.61 9.74 45.14
N THR A 25 -0.52 10.41 44.91
CA THR A 25 -0.84 11.08 43.65
C THR A 25 0.10 12.26 43.40
N PRO A 26 0.76 12.37 42.23
CA PRO A 26 1.44 13.58 41.83
C PRO A 26 0.42 14.72 41.62
N ALA A 27 0.72 15.90 42.15
CA ALA A 27 -0.09 17.10 41.98
C ALA A 27 -0.36 17.45 40.50
N PRO A 28 -1.52 18.05 40.16
CA PRO A 28 -1.87 18.38 38.78
C PRO A 28 -0.95 19.47 38.22
N LYS A 29 -0.39 19.22 37.03
CA LYS A 29 0.32 20.24 36.23
C LYS A 29 -0.68 21.30 35.75
N PRO A 30 -0.32 22.59 35.69
CA PRO A 30 -1.23 23.65 35.27
C PRO A 30 -1.67 23.48 33.81
N GLN A 31 -2.99 23.50 33.58
CA GLN A 31 -3.61 23.51 32.25
C GLN A 31 -3.19 24.75 31.46
N LYS A 32 -2.80 24.55 30.19
CA LYS A 32 -2.75 25.64 29.21
C LYS A 32 -4.18 26.14 28.97
N ARG A 33 -4.39 27.45 29.12
CA ARG A 33 -5.67 28.12 28.84
C ARG A 33 -6.12 27.81 27.40
N HIS A 34 -7.28 27.19 27.24
CA HIS A 34 -8.02 27.19 26.00
C HIS A 34 -8.67 28.56 25.79
N TYR A 35 -8.45 29.16 24.62
CA TYR A 35 -9.21 30.33 24.19
C TYR A 35 -10.66 29.92 23.86
N PRO A 36 -11.67 30.75 24.20
CA PRO A 36 -13.06 30.45 23.88
C PRO A 36 -13.32 30.55 22.36
N PRO A 37 -14.27 29.76 21.82
CA PRO A 37 -14.66 29.89 20.41
C PRO A 37 -15.42 31.20 20.19
N SER A 38 -15.11 31.89 19.08
CA SER A 38 -15.82 33.08 18.63
C SER A 38 -17.24 32.72 18.12
N PRO A 39 -18.25 33.57 18.32
CA PRO A 39 -19.65 33.23 18.07
C PRO A 39 -20.03 33.20 16.59
N SER A 40 -21.02 32.36 16.28
CA SER A 40 -21.68 32.22 14.99
C SER A 40 -22.44 33.48 14.59
N MET A 41 -22.26 33.93 13.35
CA MET A 41 -23.19 34.88 12.70
C MET A 41 -23.83 34.21 11.50
N SER A 42 -25.13 33.95 11.64
CA SER A 42 -26.08 33.70 10.57
C SER A 42 -26.34 34.99 9.78
N SER A 43 -26.40 34.89 8.46
CA SER A 43 -27.36 35.67 7.65
C SER A 43 -27.52 35.01 6.27
N GLU A 44 -28.74 34.55 6.02
CA GLU A 44 -29.27 34.35 4.67
C GLU A 44 -29.42 35.70 3.96
N GLY A 45 -29.26 35.71 2.64
CA GLY A 45 -29.59 36.90 1.82
C GLY A 45 -29.01 36.85 0.41
N ALA A 46 -29.74 36.22 -0.49
CA ALA A 46 -29.45 36.13 -1.92
C ALA A 46 -29.23 37.49 -2.62
N LYS A 47 -28.38 37.53 -3.66
CA LYS A 47 -28.77 38.00 -5.01
C LYS A 47 -27.69 37.78 -6.08
N LYS A 48 -28.18 37.31 -7.22
CA LYS A 48 -27.56 36.96 -8.50
C LYS A 48 -27.18 38.23 -9.28
N ARG A 49 -26.00 38.28 -9.92
CA ARG A 49 -25.77 39.09 -11.13
C ARG A 49 -24.58 38.60 -11.96
N GLN A 50 -24.85 38.29 -13.24
CA GLN A 50 -23.91 38.01 -14.33
C GLN A 50 -23.28 39.31 -14.88
N LYS A 51 -22.03 39.23 -15.38
CA LYS A 51 -21.49 39.76 -16.67
C LYS A 51 -19.95 39.57 -16.68
N THR A 52 -19.36 38.72 -17.52
CA THR A 52 -18.90 38.85 -18.93
C THR A 52 -17.69 39.77 -19.17
N GLY A 53 -16.68 39.21 -19.88
CA GLY A 53 -15.54 39.86 -20.56
C GLY A 53 -14.36 40.17 -19.63
N SER A 54 -13.08 40.17 -20.01
CA SER A 54 -12.23 39.62 -21.09
C SER A 54 -10.81 40.19 -20.81
N ASP A 55 -9.76 39.62 -21.39
CA ASP A 55 -8.39 40.18 -21.52
C ASP A 55 -7.45 40.07 -20.30
N ILE A 56 -6.48 39.15 -20.31
CA ILE A 56 -5.14 39.24 -20.93
C ILE A 56 -4.33 40.45 -20.38
N PHE A 57 -3.39 40.19 -19.46
CA PHE A 57 -1.94 40.37 -19.68
C PHE A 57 -1.11 40.05 -18.42
N ARG A 58 -0.02 39.33 -18.68
CA ARG A 58 1.09 38.92 -17.83
C ARG A 58 2.02 40.12 -17.56
N SER A 59 2.50 40.31 -16.32
CA SER A 59 3.91 40.66 -16.11
C SER A 59 4.37 40.49 -14.66
N GLN A 60 5.54 39.86 -14.52
CA GLN A 60 6.31 39.61 -13.30
C GLN A 60 6.91 40.93 -12.76
N LYS A 61 7.01 41.06 -11.43
CA LYS A 61 7.84 42.10 -10.77
C LYS A 61 8.90 41.45 -9.89
N ILE A 62 10.16 41.69 -10.25
CA ILE A 62 11.36 41.47 -9.45
C ILE A 62 11.60 42.75 -8.62
N PRO A 63 12.03 42.69 -7.34
CA PRO A 63 12.28 43.89 -6.52
C PRO A 63 13.73 44.39 -6.66
N LEU A 64 13.89 45.72 -6.71
CA LEU A 64 15.18 46.42 -6.54
C LEU A 64 15.13 47.32 -5.28
N PRO A 65 16.28 47.59 -4.63
CA PRO A 65 16.35 48.18 -3.29
C PRO A 65 16.38 49.72 -3.30
N LEU A 66 15.82 50.35 -2.26
CA LEU A 66 15.87 51.80 -2.06
C LEU A 66 16.89 52.20 -0.96
N PRO A 67 17.52 53.39 -1.05
CA PRO A 67 18.66 53.79 -0.21
C PRO A 67 18.26 54.54 1.07
N ARG A 68 19.17 54.53 2.04
CA ARG A 68 19.12 55.25 3.33
C ARG A 68 19.52 56.73 3.18
N THR A 69 18.94 57.59 4.03
CA THR A 69 19.45 58.93 4.38
C THR A 69 19.19 59.28 5.86
N PRO A 70 19.93 60.24 6.45
CA PRO A 70 20.35 60.22 7.86
C PRO A 70 19.98 61.46 8.70
N GLY A 71 20.21 61.38 10.01
CA GLY A 71 20.28 62.51 10.96
C GLY A 71 19.80 62.08 12.36
N SER A 72 20.30 62.55 13.50
CA SER A 72 21.36 63.50 13.85
C SER A 72 21.48 63.48 15.39
N ARG A 73 22.72 63.41 15.93
CA ARG A 73 23.29 64.06 17.15
C ARG A 73 22.59 63.84 18.52
N THR A 74 23.24 63.66 19.68
CA THR A 74 24.50 64.16 20.27
C THR A 74 24.71 63.45 21.63
N GLY A 75 25.95 63.27 22.10
CA GLY A 75 26.28 63.18 23.53
C GLY A 75 27.31 62.11 23.93
N ASP A 76 28.58 62.50 23.98
CA ASP A 76 29.71 61.87 24.70
C ASP A 76 29.68 62.29 26.21
N PRO A 77 30.52 61.82 27.17
CA PRO A 77 31.64 60.85 27.08
C PRO A 77 31.86 59.86 28.30
N PHE A 78 32.77 58.89 28.11
CA PHE A 78 33.82 58.37 29.03
C PHE A 78 33.60 57.25 30.12
N VAL A 79 34.51 56.25 30.04
CA VAL A 79 35.17 55.31 31.02
C VAL A 79 34.57 53.93 31.41
N ASP A 80 35.46 52.92 31.28
CA ASP A 80 35.46 51.52 31.73
C ASP A 80 35.14 51.26 33.22
N GLU A 81 34.47 50.14 33.53
CA GLU A 81 34.94 49.03 34.40
C GLU A 81 33.82 48.00 34.66
N ASP A 82 34.17 46.71 34.62
CA ASP A 82 33.36 45.54 35.01
C ASP A 82 33.71 45.18 36.47
N PRO A 83 32.78 44.76 37.36
CA PRO A 83 32.34 43.36 37.36
C PRO A 83 30.85 43.12 37.79
N THR A 84 30.27 42.04 37.25
CA THR A 84 29.00 41.33 37.61
C THR A 84 28.71 41.17 39.13
N PRO A 85 27.49 40.79 39.65
CA PRO A 85 26.32 40.12 39.00
C PRO A 85 24.87 40.49 39.50
N ARG A 86 23.85 40.54 38.61
CA ARG A 86 22.48 39.94 38.79
C ARG A 86 21.54 40.23 37.60
N ALA A 87 20.82 39.18 37.17
CA ALA A 87 19.81 39.10 36.09
C ALA A 87 18.42 39.66 36.49
N PRO A 88 17.32 39.60 35.67
CA PRO A 88 17.12 39.07 34.30
C PRO A 88 16.26 39.98 33.36
N THR A 89 15.87 39.45 32.17
CA THR A 89 14.96 39.96 31.08
C THR A 89 15.68 40.68 29.93
N ASP A 90 15.53 40.38 28.64
CA ASP A 90 14.67 39.48 27.88
C ASP A 90 15.46 38.90 26.69
N THR A 91 15.55 37.57 26.61
CA THR A 91 16.16 36.85 25.50
C THR A 91 15.23 36.88 24.28
N THR A 92 15.67 37.55 23.23
CA THR A 92 15.02 37.54 21.91
C THR A 92 15.13 36.13 21.34
N SER A 93 14.00 35.43 21.32
CA SER A 93 13.86 34.15 20.63
C SER A 93 13.98 34.37 19.13
N THR A 94 15.15 34.08 18.59
CA THR A 94 15.31 33.87 17.15
C THR A 94 14.55 32.59 16.83
N SER A 95 13.36 32.72 16.25
CA SER A 95 12.59 31.62 15.70
C SER A 95 13.34 31.09 14.47
N GLY A 96 14.31 30.21 14.74
CA GLY A 96 14.89 29.35 13.73
C GLY A 96 13.78 28.47 13.20
N ALA A 97 13.23 28.83 12.03
CA ALA A 97 12.40 27.94 11.25
C ALA A 97 13.24 26.69 10.99
N SER A 98 12.90 25.60 11.64
CA SER A 98 13.37 24.27 11.30
C SER A 98 12.87 23.97 9.89
N THR A 99 13.69 24.31 8.89
CA THR A 99 13.50 23.83 7.53
C THR A 99 13.57 22.32 7.60
N SER A 100 12.41 21.66 7.66
CA SER A 100 12.32 20.22 7.53
C SER A 100 12.91 19.85 6.17
N GLY A 101 14.13 19.30 6.14
CA GLY A 101 14.80 18.85 4.92
C GLY A 101 14.11 17.69 4.19
N ARG A 102 12.87 17.34 4.56
CA ARG A 102 12.05 16.34 3.87
C ARG A 102 11.31 17.02 2.72
N SER A 103 11.75 16.76 1.49
CA SER A 103 10.99 17.11 0.28
C SER A 103 9.56 16.57 0.34
N SER A 104 8.58 17.40 -0.03
CA SER A 104 7.16 17.00 -0.05
C SER A 104 6.92 15.88 -1.06
N PRO A 105 5.88 15.04 -0.89
CA PRO A 105 5.57 13.97 -1.85
C PRO A 105 5.44 14.46 -3.29
N ILE A 106 4.80 15.62 -3.49
CA ILE A 106 4.63 16.25 -4.81
C ILE A 106 5.97 16.57 -5.46
N LYS A 107 6.92 17.14 -4.70
CA LYS A 107 8.25 17.45 -5.24
C LYS A 107 8.96 16.18 -5.72
N ARG A 108 8.82 15.08 -4.98
CA ARG A 108 9.42 13.78 -5.34
C ARG A 108 8.74 13.13 -6.54
N LEU A 109 7.42 13.23 -6.66
CA LEU A 109 6.69 12.75 -7.83
C LEU A 109 7.24 13.44 -9.09
N ASN A 110 7.45 14.76 -9.04
CA ASN A 110 8.01 15.52 -10.15
C ASN A 110 9.47 15.13 -10.46
N GLU A 111 10.30 14.90 -9.43
CA GLU A 111 11.68 14.43 -9.62
C GLU A 111 11.71 13.05 -10.31
N LEU A 112 10.89 12.11 -9.84
CA LEU A 112 10.76 10.77 -10.43
C LEU A 112 10.21 10.79 -11.85
N ALA A 113 9.31 11.73 -12.16
CA ALA A 113 8.76 11.87 -13.50
C ALA A 113 9.80 12.40 -14.51
N LEU A 114 10.90 13.01 -14.07
CA LEU A 114 11.98 13.46 -14.95
C LEU A 114 13.12 12.42 -15.09
N ASP A 115 13.22 11.49 -14.14
CA ASP A 115 14.21 10.43 -14.16
C ASP A 115 13.86 9.35 -15.22
N PRO A 116 14.78 9.01 -16.15
CA PRO A 116 14.57 7.93 -17.13
C PRO A 116 14.28 6.56 -16.51
N ASN A 117 14.78 6.29 -15.29
CA ASN A 117 14.52 5.07 -14.52
C ASN A 117 13.56 5.31 -13.35
N GLY A 118 12.90 6.47 -13.34
CA GLY A 118 11.94 6.85 -12.32
C GLY A 118 10.55 6.32 -12.58
N VAL A 119 9.56 7.06 -12.08
CA VAL A 119 8.15 6.67 -12.10
C VAL A 119 7.34 7.83 -12.67
N ASP A 120 6.59 7.54 -13.73
CA ASP A 120 5.57 8.44 -14.27
C ASP A 120 4.21 8.09 -13.69
N PHE A 121 3.49 9.08 -13.18
CA PHE A 121 2.23 8.88 -12.46
C PHE A 121 1.06 9.37 -13.31
N ARG A 122 0.20 8.43 -13.73
CA ARG A 122 -0.94 8.70 -14.60
C ARG A 122 -2.26 8.29 -13.94
N GLU A 123 -3.35 8.84 -14.44
CA GLU A 123 -4.71 8.40 -14.09
C GLU A 123 -5.19 7.36 -15.10
N PHE A 124 -6.07 6.44 -14.68
CA PHE A 124 -6.69 5.48 -15.61
C PHE A 124 -7.56 6.14 -16.70
N THR A 125 -7.96 7.40 -16.51
CA THR A 125 -8.67 8.21 -17.50
C THR A 125 -7.80 8.60 -18.69
N THR A 126 -6.48 8.49 -18.57
CA THR A 126 -5.56 8.74 -19.67
C THR A 126 -5.65 7.62 -20.70
N VAL A 127 -5.64 7.99 -21.98
CA VAL A 127 -5.60 7.03 -23.08
C VAL A 127 -4.14 6.59 -23.28
N ASN A 128 -3.92 5.28 -23.48
CA ASN A 128 -2.64 4.55 -23.59
C ASN A 128 -2.26 3.76 -22.32
N TYR A 129 -2.69 2.50 -22.30
CA TYR A 129 -2.14 1.45 -21.46
C TYR A 129 -2.18 0.12 -22.22
N PRO A 130 -1.29 -0.84 -21.90
CA PRO A 130 -1.27 -2.17 -22.54
C PRO A 130 -2.61 -2.90 -22.44
N SER A 131 -2.84 -3.87 -23.33
CA SER A 131 -4.09 -4.65 -23.39
C SER A 131 -4.43 -5.32 -22.07
N GLY A 132 -3.45 -5.90 -21.37
CA GLY A 132 -3.65 -6.55 -20.08
C GLY A 132 -4.11 -5.58 -18.98
N VAL A 133 -3.61 -4.33 -19.00
CA VAL A 133 -4.09 -3.28 -18.09
C VAL A 133 -5.55 -2.93 -18.41
N PHE A 134 -5.91 -2.85 -19.70
CA PHE A 134 -7.30 -2.57 -20.10
C PHE A 134 -8.24 -3.67 -19.65
N THR A 135 -7.90 -4.94 -19.89
CA THR A 135 -8.70 -6.09 -19.46
C THR A 135 -8.90 -6.08 -17.94
N ALA A 136 -7.81 -5.93 -17.17
CA ALA A 136 -7.91 -5.87 -15.71
C ALA A 136 -8.74 -4.68 -15.23
N LEU A 137 -8.55 -3.50 -15.82
CA LEU A 137 -9.32 -2.31 -15.47
C LEU A 137 -10.81 -2.51 -15.80
N TRP A 138 -11.14 -3.16 -16.92
CA TRP A 138 -12.51 -3.46 -17.31
C TRP A 138 -13.16 -4.41 -16.30
N ASP A 139 -12.55 -5.56 -16.02
CA ASP A 139 -13.07 -6.56 -15.10
C ASP A 139 -13.27 -5.97 -13.69
N ILE A 140 -12.23 -5.31 -13.16
CA ILE A 140 -12.30 -4.62 -11.86
C ILE A 140 -13.37 -3.52 -11.89
N SER A 141 -13.60 -2.86 -13.02
CA SER A 141 -14.68 -1.87 -13.14
C SER A 141 -16.07 -2.51 -13.08
N GLN A 142 -16.25 -3.71 -13.62
CA GLN A 142 -17.51 -4.44 -13.50
C GLN A 142 -17.75 -4.86 -12.05
N LEU A 143 -16.74 -5.44 -11.40
CA LEU A 143 -16.80 -5.81 -9.98
C LEU A 143 -17.02 -4.59 -9.09
N ALA A 144 -16.37 -3.46 -9.36
CA ALA A 144 -16.54 -2.20 -8.61
C ALA A 144 -17.97 -1.65 -8.69
N ARG A 145 -18.70 -1.92 -9.79
CA ARG A 145 -20.12 -1.57 -9.90
C ARG A 145 -21.01 -2.49 -9.08
N GLY A 146 -20.48 -3.60 -8.60
CA GLY A 146 -21.22 -4.66 -7.91
C GLY A 146 -21.70 -5.75 -8.85
N ASN A 147 -21.34 -5.72 -10.13
CA ASN A 147 -21.84 -6.72 -11.07
C ASN A 147 -21.15 -8.06 -10.79
N LYS A 148 -21.95 -9.12 -10.61
CA LYS A 148 -21.49 -10.51 -10.55
C LYS A 148 -20.44 -10.80 -9.46
N VAL A 149 -20.57 -10.15 -8.30
CA VAL A 149 -19.66 -10.30 -7.14
C VAL A 149 -20.08 -11.38 -6.14
N ILE A 150 -21.22 -12.04 -6.34
CA ILE A 150 -21.83 -13.02 -5.43
C ILE A 150 -22.25 -14.27 -6.21
N SER A 151 -21.95 -15.44 -5.68
CA SER A 151 -22.28 -16.72 -6.34
C SER A 151 -23.77 -17.03 -6.14
N PRO A 152 -24.42 -17.73 -7.10
CA PRO A 152 -25.82 -18.11 -7.00
C PRO A 152 -26.20 -18.78 -5.67
N ASP A 153 -25.33 -19.65 -5.16
CA ASP A 153 -25.55 -20.45 -3.94
C ASP A 153 -25.79 -19.58 -2.69
N LYS A 154 -25.23 -18.36 -2.65
CA LYS A 154 -25.43 -17.43 -1.51
C LYS A 154 -26.74 -16.66 -1.56
N LYS A 155 -27.53 -16.76 -2.64
CA LYS A 155 -28.78 -15.99 -2.80
C LYS A 155 -29.79 -16.28 -1.70
N ALA A 156 -30.00 -17.56 -1.36
CA ALA A 156 -30.91 -17.94 -0.29
C ALA A 156 -30.43 -17.44 1.08
N ASP A 157 -29.13 -17.51 1.33
CA ASP A 157 -28.52 -17.13 2.61
C ASP A 157 -28.59 -15.62 2.85
N ILE A 158 -28.30 -14.82 1.83
CA ILE A 158 -28.40 -13.36 1.87
C ILE A 158 -29.86 -12.94 2.08
N LYS A 159 -30.82 -13.58 1.39
CA LYS A 159 -32.25 -13.33 1.61
C LYS A 159 -32.67 -13.62 3.05
N ARG A 160 -32.19 -14.70 3.65
CA ARG A 160 -32.46 -15.00 5.08
C ARG A 160 -31.82 -13.96 6.00
N ALA A 161 -30.62 -13.48 5.69
CA ALA A 161 -29.91 -12.49 6.50
C ALA A 161 -30.68 -11.16 6.61
N VAL A 162 -31.43 -10.75 5.58
CA VAL A 162 -32.25 -9.52 5.61
C VAL A 162 -33.25 -9.47 6.77
N GLY A 163 -33.77 -10.63 7.19
CA GLY A 163 -34.71 -10.75 8.30
C GLY A 163 -34.06 -10.83 9.69
N GLN A 164 -32.73 -10.88 9.77
CA GLN A 164 -31.98 -11.03 11.02
C GLN A 164 -31.57 -9.66 11.59
N LYS A 165 -31.26 -9.62 12.89
CA LYS A 165 -30.81 -8.40 13.58
C LYS A 165 -29.51 -7.88 12.94
N GLY A 166 -29.51 -6.62 12.49
CA GLY A 166 -28.37 -5.98 11.80
C GLY A 166 -28.29 -6.35 10.30
N GLY A 167 -29.21 -7.17 9.80
CA GLY A 167 -29.25 -7.64 8.43
C GLY A 167 -29.86 -6.66 7.42
N GLU A 168 -30.33 -5.49 7.86
CA GLU A 168 -31.03 -4.55 7.00
C GLU A 168 -30.21 -4.06 5.81
N TRP A 169 -28.89 -4.01 5.97
CA TRP A 169 -27.95 -3.58 4.94
C TRP A 169 -27.84 -4.59 3.79
N PHE A 170 -28.24 -5.85 3.98
CA PHE A 170 -28.31 -6.84 2.88
C PHE A 170 -29.43 -6.53 1.87
N ARG A 171 -30.36 -5.60 2.18
CA ARG A 171 -31.36 -5.12 1.21
C ARG A 171 -30.74 -4.36 0.02
N PHE A 172 -29.51 -3.89 0.17
CA PHE A 172 -28.77 -3.22 -0.91
C PHE A 172 -28.08 -4.21 -1.86
N VAL A 173 -28.11 -5.52 -1.57
CA VAL A 173 -27.66 -6.54 -2.52
C VAL A 173 -28.75 -6.71 -3.58
N ASP A 174 -28.48 -6.18 -4.78
CA ASP A 174 -29.38 -6.28 -5.93
C ASP A 174 -29.19 -7.59 -6.72
N ASP A 175 -30.08 -7.85 -7.68
CA ASP A 175 -29.99 -9.04 -8.52
C ASP A 175 -28.77 -9.02 -9.46
N LEU A 176 -28.22 -7.85 -9.81
CA LEU A 176 -27.01 -7.73 -10.64
C LEU A 176 -25.74 -8.15 -9.89
N CYS A 177 -25.80 -8.21 -8.56
CA CYS A 177 -24.72 -8.72 -7.74
C CYS A 177 -24.46 -10.21 -7.92
N TYR A 178 -25.45 -10.98 -8.36
CA TYR A 178 -25.31 -12.42 -8.54
C TYR A 178 -24.70 -12.74 -9.91
N CYS A 179 -23.65 -13.56 -9.92
CA CYS A 179 -23.11 -14.14 -11.14
C CYS A 179 -23.92 -15.37 -11.55
N ASP A 180 -23.69 -15.85 -12.77
CA ASP A 180 -24.22 -17.13 -13.25
C ASP A 180 -23.34 -18.29 -12.75
N GLU A 181 -23.81 -19.54 -12.85
CA GLU A 181 -23.03 -20.71 -12.38
C GLU A 181 -21.76 -20.94 -13.20
N GLU A 182 -21.77 -20.55 -14.47
CA GLU A 182 -20.66 -20.68 -15.41
C GLU A 182 -19.76 -19.43 -15.45
N ASP A 183 -20.07 -18.40 -14.66
CA ASP A 183 -19.29 -17.17 -14.65
C ASP A 183 -17.86 -17.43 -14.14
N PRO A 184 -16.79 -16.93 -14.79
CA PRO A 184 -15.40 -17.18 -14.37
C PRO A 184 -15.14 -16.87 -12.89
N ARG A 185 -15.89 -15.93 -12.32
CA ARG A 185 -15.77 -15.54 -10.92
C ARG A 185 -15.95 -16.71 -9.95
N VAL A 186 -16.74 -17.73 -10.28
CA VAL A 186 -16.96 -18.89 -9.41
C VAL A 186 -15.67 -19.71 -9.19
N GLN A 187 -14.69 -19.58 -10.09
CA GLN A 187 -13.42 -20.31 -10.03
C GLN A 187 -12.36 -19.56 -9.20
N TRP A 188 -12.55 -18.27 -8.93
CA TRP A 188 -11.55 -17.46 -8.21
C TRP A 188 -11.57 -17.65 -6.69
N GLY A 189 -12.66 -18.23 -6.17
CA GLY A 189 -12.88 -18.49 -4.75
C GLY A 189 -14.35 -18.38 -4.37
N GLU A 190 -14.65 -18.86 -3.16
CA GLU A 190 -15.99 -18.81 -2.60
C GLU A 190 -16.48 -17.39 -2.33
N THR A 191 -17.80 -17.23 -2.27
CA THR A 191 -18.42 -15.98 -1.81
C THR A 191 -18.48 -15.93 -0.29
N PRO A 192 -18.11 -14.81 0.34
CA PRO A 192 -18.32 -14.60 1.78
C PRO A 192 -19.75 -14.88 2.24
N SER A 193 -19.90 -15.54 3.38
CA SER A 193 -21.20 -15.63 4.04
C SER A 193 -21.69 -14.24 4.48
N ALA A 194 -23.02 -14.04 4.52
CA ALA A 194 -23.60 -12.81 5.06
C ALA A 194 -23.11 -12.51 6.49
N ARG A 195 -22.89 -13.54 7.31
CA ARG A 195 -22.35 -13.39 8.66
C ARG A 195 -20.93 -12.81 8.66
N SER A 196 -20.05 -13.32 7.80
CA SER A 196 -18.66 -12.83 7.68
C SER A 196 -18.63 -11.37 7.22
N VAL A 197 -19.44 -11.03 6.22
CA VAL A 197 -19.54 -9.66 5.71
C VAL A 197 -20.07 -8.70 6.77
N HIS A 198 -21.12 -9.09 7.50
CA HIS A 198 -21.65 -8.28 8.60
C HIS A 198 -20.62 -8.05 9.71
N LYS A 199 -19.81 -9.07 10.05
CA LYS A 199 -18.74 -8.95 11.04
C LYS A 199 -17.67 -7.94 10.60
N ILE A 200 -17.24 -7.99 9.34
CA ILE A 200 -16.27 -7.01 8.81
C ILE A 200 -16.85 -5.60 8.85
N LEU A 201 -18.11 -5.43 8.44
CA LEU A 201 -18.80 -4.14 8.50
C LEU A 201 -18.84 -3.57 9.93
N GLN A 202 -19.16 -4.42 10.91
CA GLN A 202 -19.18 -4.01 12.31
C GLN A 202 -17.80 -3.57 12.80
N LYS A 203 -16.76 -4.38 12.54
CA LYS A 203 -15.38 -4.02 12.90
C LYS A 203 -14.96 -2.69 12.27
N ALA A 204 -15.20 -2.52 10.97
CA ALA A 204 -14.85 -1.29 10.27
C ALA A 204 -15.58 -0.07 10.82
N ARG A 205 -16.86 -0.21 11.18
CA ARG A 205 -17.65 0.87 11.82
C ARG A 205 -17.10 1.22 13.19
N THR A 206 -16.74 0.23 14.01
CA THR A 206 -16.13 0.45 15.32
C THR A 206 -14.79 1.16 15.17
N SER A 207 -13.88 0.65 14.33
CA SER A 207 -12.57 1.27 14.08
C SER A 207 -12.68 2.73 13.62
N ALA A 208 -13.67 3.04 12.77
CA ALA A 208 -13.93 4.41 12.34
C ALA A 208 -14.48 5.30 13.46
N THR A 209 -15.43 4.79 14.23
CA THR A 209 -16.08 5.54 15.33
C THR A 209 -15.10 5.86 16.44
N ASP A 210 -14.24 4.91 16.78
CA ASP A 210 -13.28 5.02 17.86
C ASP A 210 -12.01 5.79 17.45
N GLY A 211 -11.90 6.18 16.17
CA GLY A 211 -10.75 6.91 15.65
C GLY A 211 -9.46 6.10 15.72
N GLU A 212 -9.54 4.79 15.46
CA GLU A 212 -8.43 3.87 15.63
C GLU A 212 -7.22 4.19 14.72
N SER A 213 -6.03 3.79 15.18
CA SER A 213 -4.79 3.97 14.44
C SER A 213 -4.73 3.14 13.15
N GLU A 214 -3.88 3.53 12.19
CA GLU A 214 -3.61 2.77 10.96
C GLU A 214 -3.23 1.30 11.27
N TYR A 215 -2.43 1.07 12.31
CA TYR A 215 -2.06 -0.27 12.74
C TYR A 215 -3.26 -1.08 13.23
N SER A 216 -4.13 -0.48 14.04
CA SER A 216 -5.37 -1.13 14.52
C SER A 216 -6.30 -1.49 13.36
N TRP A 217 -6.49 -0.58 12.40
CA TRP A 217 -7.23 -0.85 11.16
C TRP A 217 -6.66 -2.02 10.37
N ASN A 218 -5.32 -2.07 10.26
CA ASN A 218 -4.62 -3.15 9.58
C ASN A 218 -4.91 -4.51 10.21
N VAL A 219 -4.90 -4.60 11.53
CA VAL A 219 -5.15 -5.85 12.27
C VAL A 219 -6.64 -6.22 12.26
N GLU A 220 -7.53 -5.28 12.56
CA GLU A 220 -8.94 -5.58 12.81
C GLU A 220 -9.74 -5.76 11.52
N VAL A 221 -9.46 -4.94 10.50
CA VAL A 221 -10.29 -4.81 9.30
C VAL A 221 -9.56 -5.32 8.07
N HIS A 222 -8.41 -4.74 7.72
CA HIS A 222 -7.75 -5.05 6.44
C HIS A 222 -7.24 -6.49 6.40
N GLN A 223 -6.58 -6.94 7.47
CA GLN A 223 -6.15 -8.33 7.57
C GLN A 223 -7.34 -9.29 7.57
N ALA A 224 -8.44 -8.97 8.25
CA ALA A 224 -9.63 -9.83 8.26
C ALA A 224 -10.25 -10.00 6.86
N VAL A 225 -10.23 -8.95 6.04
CA VAL A 225 -10.67 -9.02 4.63
C VAL A 225 -9.69 -9.85 3.80
N LEU A 226 -8.39 -9.65 3.99
CA LEU A 226 -7.33 -10.39 3.27
C LEU A 226 -7.31 -11.88 3.65
N ASP A 227 -7.45 -12.23 4.92
CA ASP A 227 -7.62 -13.62 5.40
C ASP A 227 -8.82 -14.26 4.73
N LEU A 228 -9.96 -13.57 4.74
CA LEU A 228 -11.18 -14.08 4.12
C LEU A 228 -11.00 -14.33 2.61
N ALA A 229 -10.44 -13.36 1.88
CA ALA A 229 -10.38 -13.41 0.41
C ALA A 229 -9.25 -14.29 -0.14
N LEU A 230 -8.09 -14.31 0.53
CA LEU A 230 -6.86 -14.92 0.03
C LEU A 230 -6.43 -16.16 0.82
N ARG A 231 -7.22 -16.60 1.79
CA ARG A 231 -7.02 -17.87 2.53
C ARG A 231 -8.34 -18.61 2.66
N ASP A 232 -9.21 -18.15 3.56
CA ASP A 232 -10.39 -18.91 4.01
C ASP A 232 -11.37 -19.29 2.88
N LEU A 233 -11.50 -18.45 1.86
CA LEU A 233 -12.42 -18.67 0.74
C LEU A 233 -11.75 -19.22 -0.52
N ARG A 234 -10.52 -19.73 -0.41
CA ARG A 234 -9.80 -20.30 -1.56
C ARG A 234 -9.33 -21.74 -1.38
N ASP A 235 -9.70 -22.40 -0.29
CA ASP A 235 -9.36 -23.81 -0.02
C ASP A 235 -9.75 -24.79 -1.16
N HIS A 236 -10.80 -24.47 -1.94
CA HIS A 236 -11.26 -25.27 -3.07
C HIS A 236 -10.67 -24.86 -4.42
N VAL A 237 -9.90 -23.78 -4.48
CA VAL A 237 -9.26 -23.33 -5.73
C VAL A 237 -8.10 -24.29 -6.01
N GLU A 238 -8.24 -25.09 -7.06
CA GLU A 238 -7.25 -26.10 -7.42
C GLU A 238 -5.91 -25.44 -7.74
N GLY A 239 -4.86 -25.90 -7.07
CA GLY A 239 -3.52 -25.37 -7.27
C GLY A 239 -3.30 -23.97 -6.71
N ASP A 240 -4.11 -23.53 -5.73
CA ASP A 240 -3.92 -22.23 -5.09
C ASP A 240 -2.52 -22.10 -4.47
N ARG A 241 -1.80 -21.06 -4.88
CA ARG A 241 -0.46 -20.71 -4.40
C ARG A 241 -0.40 -19.31 -3.85
N VAL A 242 -1.47 -18.53 -3.94
CA VAL A 242 -1.46 -17.14 -3.51
C VAL A 242 -1.66 -17.09 -2.00
N ASN A 243 -0.76 -16.40 -1.32
CA ASN A 243 -0.93 -16.07 0.09
C ASN A 243 -0.58 -14.60 0.27
N PHE A 244 -0.90 -14.01 1.42
CA PHE A 244 -0.47 -12.67 1.78
C PHE A 244 0.42 -12.64 3.01
N LYS A 245 1.17 -11.55 3.17
CA LYS A 245 2.03 -11.26 4.33
C LYS A 245 1.82 -9.82 4.78
N PHE A 246 1.74 -9.62 6.09
CA PHE A 246 1.84 -8.32 6.74
C PHE A 246 3.34 -8.03 6.97
N CYS A 247 3.86 -6.98 6.34
CA CYS A 247 5.29 -6.67 6.27
C CYS A 247 5.57 -5.16 6.37
N PRO A 248 5.06 -4.45 7.41
CA PRO A 248 5.12 -2.99 7.51
C PRO A 248 6.54 -2.41 7.63
N SER A 249 7.55 -3.26 7.80
CA SER A 249 8.96 -2.91 7.91
C SER A 249 9.80 -3.33 6.69
N ALA A 250 9.19 -3.90 5.64
CA ALA A 250 9.91 -4.33 4.46
C ALA A 250 10.45 -3.12 3.69
N ARG A 251 11.78 -3.03 3.56
CA ARG A 251 12.44 -1.93 2.85
C ARG A 251 12.97 -2.36 1.50
N ILE A 252 12.95 -1.44 0.55
CA ILE A 252 13.58 -1.60 -0.75
C ILE A 252 15.11 -1.65 -0.58
N MET A 253 15.74 -2.66 -1.16
CA MET A 253 17.20 -2.78 -1.19
C MET A 253 17.81 -1.72 -2.10
N ILE A 254 19.03 -1.27 -1.78
CA ILE A 254 19.69 -0.16 -2.48
C ILE A 254 19.89 -0.46 -3.97
N GLU A 255 20.14 -1.73 -4.31
CA GLU A 255 20.40 -2.22 -5.66
C GLU A 255 19.22 -2.08 -6.61
N TYR A 256 18.01 -2.00 -6.06
CA TYR A 256 16.77 -1.93 -6.85
C TYR A 256 16.07 -0.59 -6.69
N ARG A 257 16.72 0.41 -6.10
CA ARG A 257 16.08 1.67 -5.78
C ARG A 257 15.90 2.52 -7.05
N PRO A 258 14.69 3.03 -7.35
CA PRO A 258 14.50 3.93 -8.46
C PRO A 258 14.99 5.34 -8.09
N GLY A 259 15.90 5.87 -8.90
CA GLY A 259 16.47 7.22 -8.75
C GLY A 259 17.06 7.52 -7.37
N SER A 260 17.13 8.80 -7.02
CA SER A 260 17.62 9.29 -5.73
C SER A 260 16.58 9.21 -4.60
N THR A 261 15.66 8.23 -4.64
CA THR A 261 14.63 8.11 -3.60
C THR A 261 15.23 7.77 -2.23
N PRO A 262 14.67 8.26 -1.11
CA PRO A 262 15.20 7.92 0.22
C PRO A 262 14.95 6.46 0.63
N GLU A 263 15.81 5.97 1.52
CA GLU A 263 15.97 4.57 1.97
C GLU A 263 14.76 3.85 2.58
N SER A 264 13.61 4.52 2.79
CA SER A 264 12.58 4.05 3.70
C SER A 264 11.19 3.86 3.09
N LYS A 265 11.10 3.54 1.79
CA LYS A 265 9.80 3.20 1.18
C LYS A 265 9.48 1.73 1.42
N MET A 266 8.31 1.51 2.01
CA MET A 266 7.80 0.24 2.50
C MET A 266 6.34 0.11 2.06
N ILE A 267 5.82 -1.12 2.12
CA ILE A 267 4.39 -1.44 1.99
C ILE A 267 3.91 -2.17 3.24
N ASP A 268 2.63 -2.06 3.56
CA ASP A 268 2.07 -2.71 4.76
C ASP A 268 1.78 -4.19 4.53
N PHE A 269 1.15 -4.53 3.41
CA PHE A 269 0.85 -5.91 3.03
C PHE A 269 1.32 -6.22 1.63
N CYS A 270 1.51 -7.50 1.32
CA CYS A 270 1.71 -7.97 -0.05
C CYS A 270 1.07 -9.34 -0.24
N ALA A 271 0.68 -9.66 -1.47
CA ALA A 271 0.45 -11.04 -1.88
C ALA A 271 1.70 -11.62 -2.54
N VAL A 272 1.92 -12.90 -2.32
CA VAL A 272 3.07 -13.67 -2.75
C VAL A 272 2.62 -15.01 -3.32
N ILE A 273 3.44 -15.56 -4.21
CA ILE A 273 3.33 -16.94 -4.66
C ILE A 273 4.09 -17.86 -3.70
N GLU A 274 3.44 -18.94 -3.29
CA GLU A 274 4.05 -20.08 -2.61
C GLU A 274 4.51 -21.11 -3.66
N PRO A 275 5.82 -21.15 -3.99
CA PRO A 275 6.31 -21.98 -5.09
C PRO A 275 6.23 -23.47 -4.73
N GLU A 276 5.95 -24.29 -5.75
CA GLU A 276 6.14 -25.74 -5.70
C GLU A 276 7.61 -26.12 -5.46
N VAL A 277 7.86 -27.38 -5.08
CA VAL A 277 9.18 -27.88 -4.66
C VAL A 277 10.23 -27.66 -5.75
N GLU A 278 9.87 -27.91 -7.01
CA GLU A 278 10.75 -27.78 -8.18
C GLU A 278 11.15 -26.31 -8.40
N SER A 279 10.15 -25.42 -8.42
CA SER A 279 10.36 -23.97 -8.54
C SER A 279 11.11 -23.38 -7.35
N LEU A 280 10.89 -23.90 -6.14
CA LEU A 280 11.60 -23.48 -4.94
C LEU A 280 13.10 -23.83 -5.04
N ALA A 281 13.45 -24.99 -5.59
CA ALA A 281 14.86 -25.36 -5.80
C ALA A 281 15.55 -24.40 -6.79
N MET A 282 14.88 -24.01 -7.88
CA MET A 282 15.37 -23.01 -8.82
C MET A 282 15.52 -21.63 -8.16
N ILE A 283 14.51 -21.20 -7.40
CA ILE A 283 14.54 -19.97 -6.60
C ILE A 283 15.74 -19.98 -5.64
N ASP A 284 15.99 -21.08 -4.93
CA ASP A 284 17.11 -21.18 -4.01
C ASP A 284 18.48 -21.16 -4.73
N GLY A 285 18.54 -21.63 -5.97
CA GLY A 285 19.69 -21.44 -6.85
C GLY A 285 19.97 -19.96 -7.13
N LEU A 286 18.95 -19.21 -7.59
CA LEU A 286 19.07 -17.79 -7.90
C LEU A 286 19.38 -16.94 -6.66
N ARG A 287 18.73 -17.22 -5.53
CA ARG A 287 18.91 -16.47 -4.29
C ARG A 287 20.36 -16.43 -3.85
N LYS A 288 21.17 -17.48 -4.08
CA LYS A 288 22.60 -17.51 -3.71
C LYS A 288 23.43 -16.40 -4.36
N VAL A 289 23.01 -15.87 -5.51
CA VAL A 289 23.73 -14.83 -6.26
C VAL A 289 23.01 -13.48 -6.27
N LEU A 290 21.79 -13.43 -5.72
CA LEU A 290 21.01 -12.20 -5.61
C LEU A 290 21.34 -11.46 -4.30
N PRO A 291 21.28 -10.11 -4.30
CA PRO A 291 21.40 -9.30 -3.10
C PRO A 291 20.57 -9.83 -1.93
N MET A 292 21.20 -9.93 -0.76
CA MET A 292 20.59 -10.36 0.50
C MET A 292 19.89 -11.73 0.46
N ASN A 293 20.25 -12.60 -0.50
CA ASN A 293 19.63 -13.90 -0.69
C ASN A 293 18.10 -13.84 -0.87
N SER A 294 17.62 -12.79 -1.56
CA SER A 294 16.19 -12.56 -1.79
C SER A 294 15.82 -12.73 -3.26
N ILE A 295 14.70 -13.41 -3.52
CA ILE A 295 14.05 -13.45 -4.84
C ILE A 295 13.21 -12.18 -5.11
N ASN A 296 13.18 -11.25 -4.16
CA ASN A 296 12.44 -9.99 -4.23
C ASN A 296 13.37 -8.79 -4.06
N HIS A 297 12.85 -7.59 -4.30
CA HIS A 297 13.59 -6.34 -4.20
C HIS A 297 13.71 -5.82 -2.75
N THR A 298 13.39 -6.69 -1.78
CA THR A 298 13.45 -6.45 -0.33
C THR A 298 14.10 -7.64 0.37
N ALA A 299 14.84 -7.38 1.45
CA ALA A 299 15.45 -8.41 2.31
C ALA A 299 14.52 -8.88 3.44
N CYS A 300 13.20 -8.64 3.33
CA CYS A 300 12.24 -9.04 4.35
C CYS A 300 12.17 -10.58 4.44
N ASN A 301 12.52 -11.14 5.60
CA ASN A 301 12.58 -12.59 5.85
C ASN A 301 11.39 -13.42 5.31
N PRO A 302 10.10 -13.06 5.57
CA PRO A 302 8.96 -13.83 5.04
C PRO A 302 8.85 -13.84 3.52
N LEU A 303 9.57 -12.94 2.82
CA LEU A 303 9.50 -12.73 1.37
C LEU A 303 10.72 -13.30 0.63
N LEU A 304 11.79 -13.71 1.32
CA LEU A 304 13.06 -14.06 0.65
C LEU A 304 12.94 -15.12 -0.45
N LYS A 305 12.00 -16.05 -0.32
CA LYS A 305 11.78 -17.18 -1.24
C LYS A 305 10.42 -17.19 -1.93
N LYS A 306 9.61 -16.15 -1.74
CA LYS A 306 8.21 -16.11 -2.19
C LYS A 306 8.02 -14.94 -3.14
N PRO A 307 7.98 -15.15 -4.47
CA PRO A 307 7.82 -14.07 -5.45
C PRO A 307 6.61 -13.20 -5.13
N LEU A 308 6.82 -11.89 -5.00
CA LEU A 308 5.75 -10.93 -4.72
C LEU A 308 4.92 -10.70 -5.98
N CYS A 309 3.59 -10.78 -5.89
CA CYS A 309 2.69 -10.60 -7.03
C CYS A 309 1.70 -9.42 -6.86
N LEU A 310 1.51 -8.91 -5.63
CA LEU A 310 0.63 -7.78 -5.35
C LEU A 310 1.21 -6.92 -4.22
N ALA A 311 1.31 -5.62 -4.41
CA ALA A 311 1.70 -4.65 -3.37
C ALA A 311 0.46 -4.00 -2.73
N ILE A 312 0.42 -3.84 -1.41
CA ILE A 312 -0.72 -3.23 -0.72
C ILE A 312 -0.21 -2.20 0.30
N GLU A 313 -0.57 -0.94 0.10
CA GLU A 313 -0.28 0.15 1.02
C GLU A 313 -1.56 0.59 1.72
N THR A 314 -1.49 0.79 3.03
CA THR A 314 -2.59 1.32 3.81
C THR A 314 -2.31 2.77 4.20
N LYS A 315 -3.35 3.55 4.47
CA LYS A 315 -3.26 4.90 5.01
C LYS A 315 -4.43 5.15 5.97
N PRO A 316 -4.23 5.96 7.02
CA PRO A 316 -5.33 6.43 7.83
C PRO A 316 -6.33 7.26 6.99
N PRO A 317 -7.59 7.34 7.46
CA PRO A 317 -8.59 8.23 6.87
C PRO A 317 -8.08 9.67 6.77
N GLY A 318 -8.32 10.33 5.64
CA GLY A 318 -8.00 11.76 5.44
C GLY A 318 -6.55 12.08 5.08
N GLU A 319 -5.64 11.11 5.05
CA GLU A 319 -4.28 11.33 4.53
C GLU A 319 -4.24 11.66 3.02
N LYS A 320 -3.21 12.41 2.60
CA LYS A 320 -3.05 12.85 1.22
C LYS A 320 -2.66 11.69 0.29
N TRP A 321 -3.48 11.44 -0.72
CA TRP A 321 -3.28 10.49 -1.81
C TRP A 321 -1.86 10.42 -2.39
N ASN A 322 -1.18 11.56 -2.53
CA ASN A 322 0.15 11.61 -3.13
C ASN A 322 1.22 10.85 -2.33
N ALA A 323 1.05 10.68 -1.01
CA ALA A 323 1.99 9.90 -0.21
C ALA A 323 1.88 8.40 -0.52
N ALA A 324 0.66 7.86 -0.53
CA ALA A 324 0.39 6.46 -0.87
C ALA A 324 0.79 6.13 -2.31
N ARG A 325 0.40 6.98 -3.27
CA ARG A 325 0.79 6.83 -4.69
C ARG A 325 2.30 6.76 -4.83
N LEU A 326 3.02 7.68 -4.17
CA LEU A 326 4.49 7.69 -4.19
C LEU A 326 5.08 6.40 -3.58
N GLN A 327 4.52 5.89 -2.47
CA GLN A 327 5.02 4.66 -1.84
C GLN A 327 4.85 3.45 -2.75
N VAL A 328 3.62 3.22 -3.25
CA VAL A 328 3.34 2.07 -4.12
C VAL A 328 4.10 2.19 -5.45
N GLY A 329 4.18 3.39 -6.04
CA GLY A 329 4.92 3.61 -7.28
C GLY A 329 6.41 3.31 -7.16
N VAL A 330 7.06 3.79 -6.08
CA VAL A 330 8.48 3.51 -5.82
C VAL A 330 8.72 2.03 -5.54
N TRP A 331 7.81 1.37 -4.82
CA TRP A 331 7.87 -0.07 -4.55
C TRP A 331 7.79 -0.90 -5.84
N LEU A 332 6.79 -0.63 -6.68
CA LEU A 332 6.59 -1.36 -7.94
C LEU A 332 7.72 -1.10 -8.94
N ALA A 333 8.27 0.12 -8.99
CA ALA A 333 9.43 0.41 -9.83
C ALA A 333 10.68 -0.37 -9.41
N ALA A 334 10.89 -0.54 -8.09
CA ALA A 334 11.96 -1.40 -7.59
C ALA A 334 11.74 -2.87 -7.96
N GLN A 335 10.50 -3.34 -7.92
CA GLN A 335 10.15 -4.67 -8.41
C GLN A 335 10.45 -4.84 -9.91
N TRP A 336 10.06 -3.87 -10.75
CA TRP A 336 10.38 -3.89 -12.18
C TRP A 336 11.89 -3.93 -12.44
N THR A 337 12.67 -3.24 -11.62
CA THR A 337 14.15 -3.21 -11.73
C THR A 337 14.74 -4.59 -11.44
N LEU A 338 14.27 -5.26 -10.38
CA LEU A 338 14.64 -6.65 -10.11
C LEU A 338 14.20 -7.58 -11.25
N LEU A 339 12.95 -7.50 -11.70
CA LEU A 339 12.45 -8.35 -12.77
C LEU A 339 13.26 -8.17 -14.05
N ALA A 340 13.69 -6.95 -14.38
CA ALA A 340 14.55 -6.69 -15.52
C ALA A 340 15.89 -7.43 -15.42
N ARG A 341 16.47 -7.49 -14.22
CA ARG A 341 17.68 -8.29 -13.96
C ARG A 341 17.41 -9.78 -14.12
N LEU A 342 16.38 -10.31 -13.47
CA LEU A 342 16.06 -11.75 -13.55
C LEU A 342 15.77 -12.20 -14.99
N VAL A 343 14.99 -11.41 -15.73
CA VAL A 343 14.66 -11.67 -17.13
C VAL A 343 15.90 -11.62 -18.01
N HIS A 344 16.77 -10.64 -17.82
CA HIS A 344 18.04 -10.56 -18.54
C HIS A 344 18.93 -11.78 -18.26
N ASP A 345 19.11 -12.13 -16.99
CA ASP A 345 19.99 -13.22 -16.56
C ASP A 345 19.48 -14.60 -17.02
N ALA A 346 18.15 -14.78 -17.13
CA ALA A 346 17.52 -15.99 -17.64
C ALA A 346 17.41 -16.03 -19.18
N GLY A 347 17.76 -14.97 -19.90
CA GLY A 347 17.53 -14.84 -21.34
C GLY A 347 16.04 -14.81 -21.72
N GLY A 348 15.18 -14.36 -20.80
CA GLY A 348 13.73 -14.32 -20.96
C GLY A 348 13.20 -13.07 -21.68
N SER A 349 11.87 -12.94 -21.70
CA SER A 349 11.15 -11.80 -22.28
C SER A 349 10.12 -11.21 -21.33
N PHE A 350 9.82 -9.92 -21.49
CA PHE A 350 8.68 -9.27 -20.83
C PHE A 350 7.34 -9.53 -21.53
N GLU A 351 7.36 -10.18 -22.70
CA GLU A 351 6.14 -10.58 -23.39
C GLU A 351 5.24 -11.42 -22.48
N GLY A 352 3.97 -11.02 -22.37
CA GLY A 352 2.97 -11.65 -21.50
C GLY A 352 2.85 -11.06 -20.09
N LEU A 353 3.74 -10.14 -19.68
CA LEU A 353 3.59 -9.39 -18.42
C LEU A 353 3.38 -7.89 -18.70
N ASP A 354 2.12 -7.53 -18.91
CA ASP A 354 1.72 -6.15 -19.22
C ASP A 354 1.76 -5.22 -18.00
N PHE A 355 1.55 -5.75 -16.78
CA PHE A 355 1.53 -4.94 -15.57
C PHE A 355 1.84 -5.73 -14.29
N LEU A 356 2.16 -4.99 -13.22
CA LEU A 356 2.14 -5.44 -11.84
C LEU A 356 1.07 -4.68 -11.05
N PRO A 357 0.18 -5.37 -10.32
CA PRO A 357 -0.90 -4.73 -9.57
C PRO A 357 -0.42 -4.17 -8.23
N GLY A 358 -1.15 -3.15 -7.77
CA GLY A 358 -1.10 -2.69 -6.40
C GLY A 358 -2.49 -2.31 -5.87
N ILE A 359 -2.61 -2.24 -4.55
CA ILE A 359 -3.79 -1.74 -3.86
C ILE A 359 -3.37 -0.63 -2.91
N ILE A 360 -4.17 0.43 -2.88
CA ILE A 360 -4.11 1.46 -1.84
C ILE A 360 -5.40 1.36 -1.04
N ILE A 361 -5.28 1.23 0.28
CA ILE A 361 -6.40 1.20 1.21
C ILE A 361 -6.36 2.48 2.04
N GLN A 362 -7.46 3.22 2.10
CA GLN A 362 -7.58 4.41 2.93
C GLN A 362 -8.81 4.33 3.83
N GLY A 363 -8.59 3.95 5.09
CA GLY A 363 -9.68 3.63 6.01
C GLY A 363 -10.63 2.60 5.41
N HIS A 364 -11.84 3.03 5.06
CA HIS A 364 -12.81 2.13 4.43
C HIS A 364 -12.52 1.80 2.96
N GLU A 365 -11.87 2.70 2.24
CA GLU A 365 -11.90 2.75 0.77
C GLU A 365 -10.74 2.00 0.13
N TRP A 366 -11.03 1.17 -0.88
CA TRP A 366 -10.03 0.32 -1.56
C TRP A 366 -9.88 0.71 -3.03
N TYR A 367 -8.63 0.91 -3.45
CA TYR A 367 -8.28 1.40 -4.78
C TYR A 367 -7.27 0.49 -5.44
N PHE A 368 -7.56 0.14 -6.69
CA PHE A 368 -6.64 -0.55 -7.57
C PHE A 368 -5.68 0.45 -8.21
N VAL A 369 -4.43 0.03 -8.33
CA VAL A 369 -3.40 0.68 -9.15
C VAL A 369 -2.70 -0.39 -10.00
N ALA A 370 -2.21 -0.01 -11.16
CA ALA A 370 -1.43 -0.88 -12.02
C ALA A 370 -0.13 -0.17 -12.39
N SER A 371 0.97 -0.91 -12.48
CA SER A 371 2.23 -0.40 -13.00
C SER A 371 2.67 -1.18 -14.22
N GLY A 372 3.17 -0.49 -15.24
CA GLY A 372 3.77 -1.08 -16.43
C GLY A 372 5.12 -0.43 -16.75
N ARG A 373 5.70 -0.79 -17.90
CA ARG A 373 6.97 -0.22 -18.36
C ARG A 373 6.85 0.44 -19.73
N GLU A 374 7.44 1.62 -19.84
CA GLU A 374 7.72 2.29 -21.11
C GLU A 374 9.25 2.44 -21.24
N GLY A 375 9.88 1.50 -21.94
CA GLY A 375 11.34 1.37 -21.92
C GLY A 375 11.84 1.00 -20.51
N THR A 376 12.75 1.78 -19.95
CA THR A 376 13.26 1.60 -18.58
C THR A 376 12.41 2.29 -17.52
N LYS A 377 11.48 3.16 -17.92
CA LYS A 377 10.66 3.93 -17.00
C LYS A 377 9.45 3.14 -16.54
N THR A 378 9.11 3.25 -15.26
CA THR A 378 7.86 2.69 -14.71
C THR A 378 6.73 3.69 -14.91
N VAL A 379 5.58 3.23 -15.37
CA VAL A 379 4.34 4.02 -15.43
C VAL A 379 3.38 3.46 -14.40
N LEU A 380 2.87 4.29 -13.48
CA LEU A 380 1.85 3.91 -12.49
C LEU A 380 0.52 4.55 -12.85
N TRP A 381 -0.47 3.75 -13.22
CA TRP A 381 -1.86 4.16 -13.37
C TRP A 381 -2.60 4.01 -12.05
N THR A 382 -3.33 5.05 -11.65
CA THR A 382 -3.90 5.16 -10.30
C THR A 382 -5.37 5.54 -10.29
N MET A 383 -6.00 5.37 -9.12
CA MET A 383 -7.31 5.89 -8.72
C MET A 383 -8.54 5.13 -9.25
N LYS A 384 -8.48 3.79 -9.33
CA LYS A 384 -9.69 2.98 -9.55
C LYS A 384 -10.23 2.45 -8.22
N GLY A 385 -11.19 3.15 -7.63
CA GLY A 385 -11.92 2.65 -6.46
C GLY A 385 -12.75 1.41 -6.82
N PHE A 386 -12.73 0.39 -5.97
CA PHE A 386 -13.44 -0.87 -6.22
C PHE A 386 -14.32 -1.37 -5.08
N GLY A 387 -14.26 -0.78 -3.89
CA GLY A 387 -15.19 -1.08 -2.82
C GLY A 387 -14.80 -0.42 -1.51
N ALA A 388 -15.69 -0.51 -0.54
CA ALA A 388 -15.48 0.04 0.80
C ALA A 388 -15.97 -0.92 1.89
N THR A 389 -15.26 -0.96 3.02
CA THR A 389 -15.64 -1.79 4.18
C THR A 389 -16.78 -1.20 5.02
N SER A 390 -17.21 0.03 4.69
CA SER A 390 -18.39 0.71 5.25
C SER A 390 -19.71 0.25 4.61
N ASP A 391 -19.66 -0.56 3.55
CA ASP A 391 -20.80 -1.00 2.76
C ASP A 391 -20.81 -2.54 2.59
N ILE A 392 -21.99 -3.16 2.70
CA ILE A 392 -22.14 -4.63 2.56
C ILE A 392 -21.77 -5.07 1.15
N VAL A 393 -22.28 -4.38 0.13
CA VAL A 393 -21.95 -4.71 -1.27
C VAL A 393 -20.47 -4.41 -1.50
N GLY A 394 -19.97 -3.28 -0.99
CA GLY A 394 -18.56 -2.91 -0.97
C GLY A 394 -17.62 -4.02 -0.51
N ILE A 395 -17.94 -4.72 0.58
CA ILE A 395 -17.13 -5.85 1.08
C ILE A 395 -17.15 -7.02 0.08
N TYR A 396 -18.30 -7.37 -0.51
CA TYR A 396 -18.37 -8.39 -1.57
C TYR A 396 -17.51 -8.02 -2.79
N LYS A 397 -17.54 -6.74 -3.19
CA LYS A 397 -16.70 -6.23 -4.28
C LYS A 397 -15.22 -6.36 -3.95
N ILE A 398 -14.81 -6.00 -2.73
CA ILE A 398 -13.41 -6.09 -2.30
C ILE A 398 -12.92 -7.54 -2.36
N VAL A 399 -13.67 -8.48 -1.77
CA VAL A 399 -13.30 -9.90 -1.79
C VAL A 399 -13.21 -10.42 -3.22
N SER A 400 -14.17 -10.09 -4.08
CA SER A 400 -14.17 -10.53 -5.49
C SER A 400 -12.96 -10.00 -6.27
N VAL A 401 -12.57 -8.74 -6.06
CA VAL A 401 -11.39 -8.15 -6.70
C VAL A 401 -10.10 -8.77 -6.18
N LEU A 402 -9.99 -9.06 -4.89
CA LEU A 402 -8.82 -9.74 -4.32
C LEU A 402 -8.68 -11.17 -4.90
N GLN A 403 -9.78 -11.91 -5.00
CA GLN A 403 -9.82 -13.23 -5.62
C GLN A 403 -9.47 -13.17 -7.12
N TYR A 404 -9.98 -12.17 -7.84
CA TYR A 404 -9.61 -11.92 -9.24
C TYR A 404 -8.09 -11.69 -9.41
N LEU A 405 -7.50 -10.84 -8.56
CA LEU A 405 -6.06 -10.55 -8.62
C LEU A 405 -5.20 -11.76 -8.22
N ALA A 406 -5.68 -12.60 -7.30
CA ALA A 406 -5.03 -13.86 -6.98
C ALA A 406 -5.08 -14.83 -8.18
N ASN A 407 -6.24 -14.97 -8.83
CA ASN A 407 -6.34 -15.76 -10.06
C ASN A 407 -5.42 -15.21 -11.18
N TRP A 408 -5.33 -13.89 -11.36
CA TRP A 408 -4.36 -13.27 -12.28
C TRP A 408 -2.91 -13.61 -11.90
N ALA A 409 -2.59 -13.61 -10.61
CA ALA A 409 -1.25 -13.95 -10.16
C ALA A 409 -0.86 -15.39 -10.50
N GLU A 410 -1.83 -16.31 -10.54
CA GLU A 410 -1.61 -17.73 -10.81
C GLU A 410 -1.64 -18.09 -12.28
N THR A 411 -2.52 -17.43 -13.05
CA THR A 411 -2.76 -17.76 -14.45
C THR A 411 -1.91 -16.93 -15.40
N VAL A 412 -1.42 -15.76 -14.95
CA VAL A 412 -0.61 -14.84 -15.75
C VAL A 412 0.77 -14.66 -15.15
N TYR A 413 0.85 -14.13 -13.93
CA TYR A 413 2.15 -13.75 -13.35
C TYR A 413 3.05 -14.94 -13.07
N TRP A 414 2.54 -16.00 -12.42
CA TRP A 414 3.37 -17.14 -12.04
C TRP A 414 3.93 -17.91 -13.24
N PRO A 415 3.12 -18.30 -14.25
CA PRO A 415 3.64 -18.94 -15.45
C PRO A 415 4.65 -18.06 -16.19
N TRP A 416 4.39 -16.75 -16.28
CA TRP A 416 5.34 -15.80 -16.84
C TRP A 416 6.65 -15.77 -16.05
N PHE A 417 6.59 -15.72 -14.72
CA PHE A 417 7.75 -15.64 -13.85
C PHE A 417 8.63 -16.89 -13.97
N LYS A 418 8.01 -18.07 -13.99
CA LYS A 418 8.74 -19.33 -14.17
C LYS A 418 9.46 -19.39 -15.51
N LYS A 419 8.76 -19.07 -16.61
CA LYS A 419 9.33 -19.08 -17.95
C LYS A 419 10.45 -18.04 -18.10
N ASN A 420 10.18 -16.79 -17.72
CA ASN A 420 11.02 -15.66 -18.12
C ASN A 420 11.99 -15.19 -17.03
N ALA A 421 11.70 -15.41 -15.75
CA ALA A 421 12.56 -14.99 -14.65
C ALA A 421 13.31 -16.15 -13.97
N LEU A 422 12.76 -17.37 -13.98
CA LEU A 422 13.47 -18.58 -13.51
C LEU A 422 14.19 -19.33 -14.64
N GLY A 423 13.83 -19.09 -15.90
CA GLY A 423 14.35 -19.85 -17.05
C GLY A 423 13.79 -21.28 -17.14
N GLU A 424 12.62 -21.55 -16.56
CA GLU A 424 11.98 -22.86 -16.65
C GLU A 424 11.56 -23.12 -18.10
N GLY A 425 12.18 -24.11 -18.74
CA GLY A 425 11.90 -24.54 -20.12
C GLY A 425 12.89 -24.07 -21.19
N SER A 426 13.84 -23.18 -20.89
CA SER A 426 14.89 -22.78 -21.85
C SER A 426 16.06 -23.79 -21.93
N CYS A 427 16.22 -24.65 -20.91
CA CYS A 427 17.35 -25.58 -20.81
C CYS A 427 17.24 -26.89 -21.63
N GLN A 428 16.20 -27.11 -22.45
CA GLN A 428 16.12 -28.31 -23.29
C GLN A 428 16.83 -28.18 -24.65
N GLY A 429 17.30 -26.99 -25.04
CA GLY A 429 17.94 -26.75 -26.35
C GLY A 429 19.46 -26.88 -26.41
N ASP A 430 20.18 -26.47 -25.36
CA ASP A 430 21.61 -26.15 -25.51
C ASP A 430 22.60 -27.12 -24.83
N SER A 431 22.12 -28.16 -24.17
CA SER A 431 23.00 -29.18 -23.55
C SER A 431 23.33 -30.37 -24.46
N LEU A 432 22.71 -30.50 -25.64
CA LEU A 432 22.95 -31.60 -26.58
C LEU A 432 23.85 -31.22 -27.77
N SER A 433 24.08 -29.94 -28.02
CA SER A 433 24.94 -29.45 -29.12
C SER A 433 26.42 -29.36 -28.71
N ASN A 434 26.73 -29.10 -27.45
CA ASN A 434 28.14 -28.98 -26.98
C ASN A 434 28.81 -30.30 -26.59
N MET A 435 28.10 -31.43 -26.61
CA MET A 435 28.69 -32.76 -26.33
C MET A 435 28.95 -33.60 -27.59
N ARG A 436 28.47 -33.15 -28.77
CA ARG A 436 28.77 -33.80 -30.06
C ARG A 436 29.99 -33.20 -30.78
N GLY A 437 30.40 -31.97 -30.47
CA GLY A 437 31.56 -31.32 -31.10
C GLY A 437 32.94 -31.70 -30.53
N ILE A 438 33.00 -32.42 -29.41
CA ILE A 438 34.27 -32.78 -28.74
C ILE A 438 34.68 -34.23 -29.02
N VAL A 439 33.78 -35.07 -29.55
CA VAL A 439 34.08 -36.49 -29.82
C VAL A 439 34.56 -36.72 -31.27
N GLU A 440 34.32 -35.79 -32.20
CA GLU A 440 34.73 -35.94 -33.61
C GLU A 440 36.09 -35.32 -33.96
N SER A 441 36.79 -34.67 -33.02
CA SER A 441 38.13 -34.08 -33.26
C SER A 441 39.31 -34.90 -32.72
N THR A 442 39.07 -36.13 -32.25
CA THR A 442 40.12 -37.06 -31.78
C THR A 442 40.27 -38.35 -32.59
N GLN A 443 39.60 -38.46 -33.75
CA GLN A 443 39.92 -39.48 -34.76
C GLN A 443 39.93 -38.83 -36.15
N GLY A 444 41.13 -38.55 -36.65
CA GLY A 444 41.40 -38.01 -37.98
C GLY A 444 42.88 -37.76 -38.16
#